data_AF-A0A930YTC3-F1
#
_entry.id   AF-A0A930YTC3-F1
#
_cell.length_a   1.000
_cell.length_b   1.000
_cell.length_c   1.000
_cell.angle_alpha   90.00
_cell.angle_beta   90.00
_cell.angle_gamma   90.00
#
_symmetry.space_group_name_H-M   'P 1'
#
loop_
_entity.id
_entity.type
_entity.pdbx_description
1 polymer ?
#
loop_
_entity_poly.entity_id
_entity_poly.type
_entity_poly.pdbx_seq_one_letter_code
_entity_poly.pdbx_strand_id
1 'polypeptide(L)'
;MISNVIRTCFPVAALAVADKAEEINKLNVFPVPDGDTGTNMSLTLGTVVREVQDLPQDASMQDIAKAITHGSLMGARGNSGVITSQILRGIAEGLCDV
;
A
#
# COMPACT_ATOMS: atom_id res chain seq x y z
N MET A 1 -3.79 -5.46 -19.77
CA MET A 1 -5.19 -5.35 -19.31
C MET A 1 -5.26 -5.45 -17.79
N ILE A 2 -4.70 -6.50 -17.15
CA ILE A 2 -4.61 -6.60 -15.68
C ILE A 2 -3.60 -5.63 -15.04
N SER A 3 -2.45 -5.38 -15.68
CA SER A 3 -1.43 -4.44 -15.20
C SER A 3 -1.97 -3.02 -15.02
N ASN A 4 -2.77 -2.53 -15.97
CA ASN A 4 -3.41 -1.21 -15.88
C ASN A 4 -4.43 -1.17 -14.73
N VAL A 5 -5.22 -2.24 -14.54
CA VAL A 5 -6.15 -2.33 -13.42
C VAL A 5 -5.39 -2.25 -12.09
N ILE A 6 -4.32 -3.05 -11.93
CA ILE A 6 -3.49 -3.02 -10.71
C ILE A 6 -2.90 -1.62 -10.48
N ARG A 7 -2.37 -0.96 -11.51
CA ARG A 7 -1.87 0.42 -11.40
C ARG A 7 -2.94 1.38 -10.91
N THR A 8 -4.17 1.27 -11.39
CA THR A 8 -5.28 2.16 -10.98
C THR A 8 -5.85 1.81 -9.61
N CYS A 9 -5.77 0.56 -9.17
CA CYS A 9 -6.27 0.14 -7.86
C CYS A 9 -5.54 0.84 -6.69
N PHE A 10 -4.22 1.05 -6.78
CA PHE A 10 -3.46 1.64 -5.66
C PHE A 10 -3.84 3.09 -5.34
N PRO A 11 -3.98 4.01 -6.32
CA PRO A 11 -4.51 5.35 -6.07
C PRO A 11 -5.90 5.33 -5.42
N VAL A 12 -6.79 4.46 -5.90
CA VAL A 12 -8.15 4.32 -5.34
C VAL A 12 -8.10 3.79 -3.90
N ALA A 13 -7.29 2.76 -3.64
CA ALA A 13 -7.12 2.21 -2.31
C ALA A 13 -6.49 3.22 -1.33
N ALA A 14 -5.48 3.98 -1.77
CA ALA A 14 -4.85 5.02 -0.97
C ALA A 14 -5.85 6.11 -0.58
N LEU A 15 -6.71 6.55 -1.51
CA LEU A 15 -7.77 7.51 -1.23
C LEU A 15 -8.81 6.93 -0.25
N ALA A 16 -9.24 5.69 -0.44
CA ALA A 16 -10.20 5.05 0.45
C ALA A 16 -9.67 4.92 1.88
N VAL A 17 -8.40 4.53 2.05
CA VAL A 17 -7.76 4.44 3.37
C VAL A 17 -7.54 5.82 3.97
N ALA A 18 -7.19 6.83 3.18
CA ALA A 18 -7.04 8.21 3.65
C ALA A 18 -8.38 8.77 4.15
N ASP A 19 -9.48 8.59 3.41
CA ASP A 19 -10.84 9.01 3.81
C ASP A 19 -11.29 8.36 5.12
N LYS A 20 -10.88 7.11 5.33
CA LYS A 20 -11.22 6.32 6.54
C LYS A 20 -10.14 6.35 7.61
N ALA A 21 -9.06 7.12 7.46
CA ALA A 21 -7.92 7.08 8.36
C ALA A 21 -8.32 7.35 9.81
N GLU A 22 -9.16 8.37 10.05
CA GLU A 22 -9.65 8.72 11.39
C GLU A 22 -10.59 7.66 11.99
N GLU A 23 -11.39 6.99 11.17
CA GLU A 23 -12.22 5.87 11.62
C GLU A 23 -11.32 4.68 12.01
N ILE A 24 -10.30 4.38 11.20
CA ILE A 24 -9.33 3.30 11.46
C ILE A 24 -8.49 3.61 12.71
N ASN A 25 -8.03 4.85 12.89
CA ASN A 25 -7.31 5.31 14.08
C ASN A 25 -8.09 4.99 15.38
N LYS A 26 -9.43 5.07 15.33
CA LYS A 26 -10.31 4.79 16.48
C LYS A 26 -10.56 3.29 16.72
N LEU A 27 -10.23 2.42 15.77
CA LEU A 27 -10.40 0.97 15.93
C LEU A 27 -9.26 0.36 16.75
N ASN A 28 -8.03 0.88 16.61
CA ASN A 28 -6.87 0.38 17.34
C ASN A 28 -6.77 0.99 18.74
N VAL A 29 -7.46 0.40 19.70
CA VAL A 29 -7.55 0.91 21.09
C VAL A 29 -6.78 0.08 22.12
N PHE A 30 -6.03 -0.94 21.69
CA PHE A 30 -5.36 -1.89 22.60
C PHE A 30 -3.82 -1.79 22.56
N PRO A 31 -3.12 -1.88 23.71
CA PRO A 31 -3.62 -1.72 25.08
C PRO A 31 -3.91 -0.24 25.41
N VAL A 32 -3.38 0.68 24.60
CA VAL A 32 -3.60 2.13 24.67
C VAL A 32 -3.80 2.61 23.22
N PRO A 33 -4.76 3.51 22.95
CA PRO A 33 -4.94 4.08 21.62
C PRO A 33 -3.72 4.91 21.22
N ASP A 34 -3.02 4.51 20.14
CA ASP A 34 -1.95 5.29 19.52
C ASP A 34 -2.48 6.35 18.55
N GLY A 35 -3.70 6.14 18.03
CA GLY A 35 -4.42 7.10 17.21
C GLY A 35 -3.77 7.35 15.85
N ASP A 36 -2.85 6.48 15.42
CA ASP A 36 -2.07 6.68 14.19
C ASP A 36 -2.18 5.52 13.19
N THR A 37 -2.93 4.46 13.51
CA THR A 37 -3.01 3.23 12.69
C THR A 37 -3.42 3.51 11.25
N GLY A 38 -4.52 4.23 11.03
CA GLY A 38 -5.02 4.61 9.71
C GLY A 38 -4.12 5.62 9.00
N THR A 39 -3.53 6.56 9.76
CA THR A 39 -2.55 7.52 9.21
C THR A 39 -1.32 6.81 8.68
N ASN A 40 -0.76 5.87 9.44
CA ASN A 40 0.38 5.05 9.08
C ASN A 40 0.11 4.20 7.83
N MET A 41 -1.08 3.58 7.73
CA MET A 41 -1.50 2.84 6.54
C MET A 41 -1.63 3.75 5.31
N SER A 42 -2.25 4.93 5.46
CA SER A 42 -2.44 5.90 4.38
C SER A 42 -1.11 6.40 3.82
N LEU A 43 -0.17 6.79 4.69
CA LEU A 43 1.17 7.23 4.29
C LEU A 43 1.97 6.12 3.58
N THR A 44 1.83 4.88 4.05
CA THR A 44 2.46 3.71 3.42
C THR A 44 1.92 3.51 2.00
N LEU A 45 0.59 3.54 1.81
CA LEU A 45 -0.04 3.44 0.49
C LEU A 45 0.30 4.61 -0.42
N GLY A 46 0.43 5.83 0.11
CA GLY A 46 0.88 7.00 -0.65
C GLY A 46 2.26 6.80 -1.27
N THR A 47 3.18 6.14 -0.55
CA THR A 47 4.50 5.81 -1.09
C THR A 47 4.41 4.76 -2.21
N VAL A 48 3.56 3.75 -2.05
CA VAL A 48 3.30 2.76 -3.11
C VAL A 48 2.75 3.41 -4.36
N VAL A 49 1.77 4.31 -4.21
CA VAL A 49 1.17 5.03 -5.34
C VAL A 49 2.23 5.78 -6.13
N ARG A 50 3.11 6.51 -5.45
CA ARG A 50 4.20 7.25 -6.08
C ARG A 50 5.11 6.32 -6.86
N GLU A 51 5.61 5.25 -6.25
CA GLU A 51 6.53 4.30 -6.88
C GLU A 51 5.91 3.62 -8.11
N VAL A 52 4.62 3.25 -8.04
CA VAL A 52 3.91 2.66 -9.18
C VAL A 52 3.67 3.69 -10.29
N GLN A 53 3.37 4.95 -9.95
CA GLN A 53 3.14 6.03 -10.93
C GLN A 53 4.43 6.50 -11.61
N ASP A 54 5.58 6.40 -10.94
CA ASP A 54 6.89 6.76 -11.48
C ASP A 54 7.39 5.74 -12.53
N LEU A 55 6.77 4.57 -12.65
CA LEU A 55 7.09 3.58 -13.68
C LEU A 55 6.57 3.98 -15.07
N PRO A 56 7.29 3.67 -16.16
CA PRO A 56 6.81 3.82 -17.53
C PRO A 56 5.46 3.15 -17.78
N GLN A 57 4.68 3.68 -18.73
CA GLN A 57 3.34 3.17 -19.02
C GLN A 57 3.33 1.73 -19.54
N ASP A 58 4.41 1.30 -20.18
CA ASP A 58 4.62 -0.03 -20.73
C ASP A 58 5.36 -0.98 -19.77
N ALA A 59 5.62 -0.58 -18.51
CA ALA A 59 6.32 -1.44 -17.57
C ALA A 59 5.57 -2.76 -17.31
N SER A 60 6.35 -3.82 -17.10
CA SER A 60 5.84 -5.18 -16.94
C SER A 60 5.08 -5.37 -15.62
N MET A 61 4.35 -6.48 -15.49
CA MET A 61 3.71 -6.82 -14.22
C MET A 61 4.76 -7.05 -13.11
N GLN A 62 5.93 -7.60 -13.47
CA GLN A 62 7.06 -7.77 -12.56
C GLN A 62 7.60 -6.43 -12.06
N ASP A 63 7.68 -5.40 -12.91
CA ASP A 63 8.12 -4.07 -12.51
C ASP A 63 7.13 -3.43 -11.54
N ILE A 64 5.83 -3.55 -11.83
CA ILE A 64 4.75 -3.05 -10.96
C ILE A 64 4.77 -3.77 -9.61
N ALA A 65 4.91 -5.10 -9.58
CA ALA A 65 4.99 -5.88 -8.35
C ALA A 65 6.21 -5.53 -7.50
N LYS A 66 7.37 -5.29 -8.14
CA LYS A 66 8.57 -4.77 -7.47
C LYS A 66 8.34 -3.40 -6.87
N ALA A 67 7.72 -2.47 -7.60
CA ALA A 67 7.39 -1.13 -7.10
C ALA A 67 6.41 -1.18 -5.91
N ILE A 68 5.41 -2.06 -5.94
CA ILE A 68 4.49 -2.28 -4.82
C ILE A 68 5.24 -2.78 -3.59
N THR A 69 6.08 -3.79 -3.76
CA THR A 69 6.84 -4.39 -2.67
C THR A 69 7.85 -3.41 -2.08
N HIS A 70 8.62 -2.75 -2.94
CA HIS A 70 9.63 -1.77 -2.55
C HIS A 70 8.99 -0.54 -1.89
N GLY A 71 8.00 0.08 -2.55
CA GLY A 71 7.34 1.28 -2.05
C GLY A 71 6.60 1.05 -0.74
N SER A 72 5.96 -0.11 -0.56
CA SER A 72 5.29 -0.42 0.70
C SER A 72 6.28 -0.69 1.83
N LEU A 73 7.40 -1.36 1.56
CA LEU A 73 8.41 -1.64 2.57
C LEU A 73 9.17 -0.38 2.99
N MET A 74 9.66 0.40 2.02
CA MET A 74 10.43 1.62 2.29
C MET A 74 9.57 2.77 2.78
N GLY A 75 8.29 2.79 2.41
CA GLY A 75 7.30 3.76 2.86
C GLY A 75 6.59 3.40 4.16
N ALA A 76 6.83 2.21 4.72
CA ALA A 76 6.14 1.73 5.91
C ALA A 76 6.31 2.69 7.09
N ARG A 77 5.19 3.06 7.72
CA ARG A 77 5.15 3.87 8.95
C ARG A 77 4.53 3.09 10.09
N GLY A 78 5.21 3.05 11.24
CA GLY A 78 4.75 2.32 12.42
C GLY A 78 4.49 0.83 12.15
N ASN A 79 3.81 0.19 13.10
CA ASN A 79 3.52 -1.25 12.99
C ASN A 79 2.48 -1.54 11.90
N SER A 80 1.45 -0.71 11.77
CA SER A 80 0.39 -0.92 10.78
C SER A 80 0.89 -0.76 9.35
N GLY A 81 1.82 0.16 9.09
CA GLY A 81 2.49 0.29 7.80
C GLY A 81 3.36 -0.92 7.47
N VAL A 82 4.12 -1.45 8.46
CA VAL A 82 4.91 -2.67 8.27
C VAL A 82 4.02 -3.88 7.96
N ILE A 83 2.93 -4.08 8.71
CA ILE A 83 2.00 -5.18 8.43
C ILE A 83 1.38 -5.03 7.03
N THR A 84 0.97 -3.81 6.68
CA THR A 84 0.43 -3.51 5.34
C THR A 84 1.44 -3.87 4.24
N SER A 85 2.72 -3.55 4.44
CA SER A 85 3.77 -3.89 3.47
C SER A 85 3.97 -5.39 3.31
N GLN A 86 3.84 -6.18 4.39
CA GLN A 86 3.93 -7.63 4.30
C GLN A 86 2.76 -8.23 3.51
N ILE A 87 1.54 -7.73 3.74
CA ILE A 87 0.34 -8.17 2.98
C ILE A 87 0.51 -7.86 1.50
N LEU A 88 0.92 -6.61 1.18
CA LEU A 88 1.14 -6.19 -0.20
C LEU A 88 2.26 -6.96 -0.88
N ARG A 89 3.35 -7.29 -0.17
CA ARG A 89 4.41 -8.16 -0.69
C ARG A 89 3.85 -9.53 -1.06
N GLY A 90 3.10 -10.19 -0.19
CA GLY A 90 2.53 -11.51 -0.48
C GLY A 90 1.59 -11.50 -1.69
N ILE A 91 0.79 -10.43 -1.84
CA ILE A 91 -0.04 -10.24 -3.05
C ILE A 91 0.83 -10.05 -4.30
N ALA A 92 1.87 -9.22 -4.22
CA ALA A 92 2.75 -8.93 -5.35
C ALA A 92 3.56 -10.16 -5.81
N GLU A 93 4.02 -10.99 -4.88
CA GLU A 93 4.65 -12.28 -5.15
C GLU A 93 3.68 -13.22 -5.90
N GLY A 94 2.47 -13.39 -5.39
CA GLY A 94 1.45 -14.24 -6.02
C GLY A 94 0.98 -13.77 -7.41
N LEU A 95 1.11 -12.47 -7.73
CA LEU A 95 0.81 -11.93 -9.06
C LEU A 95 1.91 -12.24 -10.10
N CYS A 96 3.12 -12.58 -9.65
CA CYS A 96 4.26 -12.88 -10.52
C CYS A 96 4.56 -14.38 -10.64
N ASP A 97 4.01 -15.21 -9.75
CA ASP A 97 4.21 -16.66 -9.68
C ASP A 97 3.27 -17.47 -10.61
N VAL A 98 2.70 -16.84 -11.65
CA VAL A 98 1.77 -17.47 -12.63
C VAL A 98 2.24 -17.26 -14.06
#